data_AF-A0A7S3MLK6-F1
#
_entry.id   AF-A0A7S3MLK6-F1
#
_cell.length_a   1.000
_cell.length_b   1.000
_cell.length_c   1.000
_cell.angle_alpha   90.00
_cell.angle_beta   90.00
_cell.angle_gamma   90.00
#
_symmetry.space_group_name_H-M   'P 1'
#
loop_
_entity.id
_entity.type
_entity.pdbx_description
1 polymer ?
#
loop_
_entity_poly.entity_id
_entity_poly.type
_entity_poly.pdbx_seq_one_letter_code
_entity_poly.pdbx_strand_id
1 'polypeptide(L)'
;MQNNRYKIMWDILVLIILLVVSIIVPTRLAFAQSEPISWFVFYSTTDFIFFIDIILSFFTSVSDEQKVYEITDKKYIARTYLKGWFWVDFISILPLDLIMLQQENQATILARFARIGKLYKLIRMIRLAKVLKLLKSKRQVSQFTQKMRINQGKERLLFFAVFFIFFFHISTCMFIFIGTLDYDTSSWMWDPYYYMMDTDQLYIMSLYFIVTTTSTVGYGDLSASTTLERLYCIVIMIAGVTAFTFISGALSSILSNYDTSQAQ
;
A
#
# COMPACT_ATOMS: atom_id res chain seq x y z
N MET A 1 5.46 2.05 28.59
CA MET A 1 6.73 2.02 27.80
C MET A 1 6.59 2.66 26.41
N GLN A 2 5.41 3.19 26.03
CA GLN A 2 5.21 3.89 24.76
C GLN A 2 5.92 5.25 24.66
N ASN A 3 6.23 5.90 25.80
CA ASN A 3 6.87 7.21 25.83
C ASN A 3 8.41 7.15 25.66
N ASN A 4 8.95 5.99 25.28
CA ASN A 4 10.39 5.82 25.07
C ASN A 4 10.78 6.33 23.68
N ARG A 5 11.71 7.29 23.60
CA ARG A 5 12.19 7.86 22.33
C ARG A 5 12.66 6.77 21.34
N TYR A 6 13.24 5.68 21.86
CA TYR A 6 13.67 4.55 21.06
C TYR A 6 12.51 3.82 20.36
N LYS A 7 11.35 3.70 20.99
CA LYS A 7 10.17 3.06 20.38
C LYS A 7 9.60 3.91 19.25
N ILE A 8 9.55 5.23 19.44
CA ILE A 8 9.12 6.16 18.38
C ILE A 8 10.07 6.08 17.19
N MET A 9 11.37 6.09 17.41
CA MET A 9 12.37 5.99 16.35
C MET A 9 12.28 4.64 15.61
N TRP A 10 12.03 3.55 16.33
CA TRP A 10 11.76 2.24 15.74
C TRP A 10 10.50 2.25 14.87
N ASP A 11 9.39 2.82 15.37
CA ASP A 11 8.12 2.87 14.62
C ASP A 11 8.25 3.73 13.35
N ILE A 12 9.01 4.82 13.39
CA ILE A 12 9.34 5.63 12.21
C ILE A 12 10.19 4.83 11.21
N LEU A 13 11.20 4.10 11.69
CA LEU A 13 12.03 3.26 10.84
C LEU A 13 11.18 2.19 10.14
N VAL A 14 10.31 1.49 10.89
CA VAL A 14 9.39 0.50 10.35
C VAL A 14 8.44 1.14 9.32
N LEU A 15 7.93 2.34 9.60
CA LEU A 15 7.09 3.10 8.66
C LEU A 15 7.83 3.41 7.36
N ILE A 16 9.06 3.91 7.42
CA ILE A 16 9.87 4.21 6.23
C ILE A 16 10.08 2.94 5.40
N ILE A 17 10.44 1.82 6.04
CA ILE A 17 10.61 0.54 5.34
C ILE A 17 9.30 0.10 4.69
N LEU A 18 8.16 0.24 5.37
CA LEU A 18 6.85 -0.07 4.79
C LEU A 18 6.55 0.76 3.53
N LEU A 19 6.79 2.07 3.59
CA LEU A 19 6.58 2.96 2.44
C LEU A 19 7.46 2.55 1.27
N VAL A 20 8.76 2.29 1.51
CA VAL A 20 9.70 1.84 0.47
C VAL A 20 9.26 0.52 -0.15
N VAL A 21 8.91 -0.49 0.67
CA VAL A 21 8.46 -1.80 0.19
C VAL A 21 7.18 -1.67 -0.64
N SER A 22 6.26 -0.79 -0.23
CA SER A 22 4.99 -0.58 -0.94
C SER A 22 5.12 0.11 -2.30
N ILE A 23 6.25 0.75 -2.58
CA ILE A 23 6.58 1.29 -3.91
C ILE A 23 7.32 0.24 -4.74
N ILE A 24 8.31 -0.41 -4.13
CA ILE A 24 9.20 -1.35 -4.85
C ILE A 24 8.44 -2.60 -5.30
N VAL A 25 7.62 -3.21 -4.43
CA VAL A 25 6.99 -4.50 -4.71
C VAL A 25 6.01 -4.44 -5.89
N PRO A 26 5.05 -3.48 -5.96
CA PRO A 26 4.15 -3.37 -7.11
C PRO A 26 4.90 -3.05 -8.41
N THR A 27 5.89 -2.15 -8.37
CA THR A 27 6.71 -1.81 -9.54
C THR A 27 7.43 -3.03 -10.09
N ARG A 28 8.09 -3.80 -9.22
CA ARG A 28 8.80 -5.01 -9.59
C ARG A 28 7.88 -6.08 -10.18
N LEU A 29 6.69 -6.21 -9.61
CA LEU A 29 5.67 -7.13 -10.11
C LEU A 29 5.18 -6.71 -11.51
N ALA A 30 4.89 -5.43 -11.70
CA ALA A 30 4.38 -4.86 -12.95
C ALA A 30 5.35 -5.07 -14.12
N PHE A 31 6.63 -4.78 -13.91
CA PHE A 31 7.65 -4.87 -14.97
C PHE A 31 8.34 -6.23 -15.09
N ALA A 32 7.93 -7.21 -14.28
CA ALA A 32 8.48 -8.57 -14.25
C ALA A 32 10.02 -8.63 -14.31
N GLN A 33 10.70 -7.66 -13.68
CA GLN A 33 12.15 -7.52 -13.76
C GLN A 33 12.83 -8.74 -13.13
N SER A 34 13.94 -9.19 -13.73
CA SER A 34 14.76 -10.25 -13.13
C SER A 34 15.17 -9.87 -11.71
N GLU A 35 15.10 -10.84 -10.79
CA GLU A 35 15.46 -10.65 -9.39
C GLU A 35 16.88 -11.21 -9.16
N PRO A 36 17.93 -10.38 -9.29
CA PRO A 36 19.25 -10.78 -8.81
C PRO A 36 19.22 -11.05 -7.31
N ILE A 37 20.24 -11.78 -6.85
CA ILE A 37 20.39 -12.20 -5.44
C ILE A 37 20.28 -11.02 -4.45
N SER A 38 20.66 -9.81 -4.87
CA SER A 38 20.52 -8.60 -4.05
C SER A 38 19.08 -8.32 -3.59
N TRP A 39 18.07 -8.64 -4.40
CA TRP A 39 16.67 -8.45 -4.02
C TRP A 39 16.20 -9.51 -3.03
N PHE A 40 16.68 -10.74 -3.17
CA PHE A 40 16.43 -11.77 -2.18
C PHE A 40 16.99 -11.34 -0.80
N VAL A 41 18.21 -10.81 -0.78
CA VAL A 41 18.82 -10.27 0.45
C VAL A 41 18.01 -9.09 0.99
N PHE A 42 17.57 -8.17 0.13
CA PHE A 42 16.72 -7.04 0.53
C PHE A 42 15.42 -7.51 1.18
N TYR A 43 14.66 -8.40 0.52
CA TYR A 43 13.40 -8.91 1.05
C TYR A 43 13.60 -9.67 2.36
N SER A 44 14.59 -10.57 2.42
CA SER A 44 14.94 -11.31 3.63
C SER A 44 15.30 -10.37 4.80
N THR A 45 16.06 -9.32 4.53
CA THR A 45 16.42 -8.31 5.54
C THR A 45 15.19 -7.56 6.04
N THR A 46 14.31 -7.12 5.12
CA THR A 46 13.07 -6.44 5.52
C THR A 46 12.14 -7.35 6.33
N ASP A 47 12.03 -8.62 5.96
CA ASP A 47 11.21 -9.62 6.66
C ASP A 47 11.74 -9.89 8.07
N PHE A 48 13.06 -9.93 8.24
CA PHE A 48 13.70 -10.04 9.55
C PHE A 48 13.41 -8.83 10.45
N ILE A 49 13.46 -7.61 9.91
CA ILE A 49 13.12 -6.39 10.67
C ILE A 49 11.65 -6.43 11.11
N PHE A 50 10.74 -6.85 10.22
CA PHE A 50 9.32 -6.99 10.57
C PHE A 50 9.08 -8.11 11.59
N PHE A 51 9.89 -9.15 11.60
CA PHE A 51 9.80 -10.20 12.60
C PHE A 51 10.18 -9.67 13.99
N ILE A 52 11.25 -8.87 14.08
CA ILE A 52 11.60 -8.14 15.31
C ILE A 52 10.45 -7.22 15.74
N ASP A 53 9.82 -6.51 14.81
CA ASP A 53 8.66 -5.65 15.08
C ASP A 53 7.47 -6.41 15.69
N ILE A 54 7.20 -7.65 15.24
CA ILE A 54 6.20 -8.52 15.86
C ILE A 54 6.58 -8.84 17.31
N ILE A 55 7.82 -9.25 17.56
CA ILE A 55 8.30 -9.55 18.92
C ILE A 55 8.15 -8.33 19.82
N LEU A 56 8.57 -7.15 19.36
CA LEU A 56 8.42 -5.90 20.10
C LEU A 56 6.95 -5.52 20.31
N SER A 57 6.05 -5.88 19.40
CA SER A 57 4.61 -5.65 19.54
C SER A 57 4.01 -6.44 20.72
N PHE A 58 4.53 -7.61 21.06
CA PHE A 58 4.10 -8.35 22.27
C PHE A 58 4.47 -7.64 23.59
N PHE A 59 5.48 -6.78 23.56
CA PHE A 59 5.97 -6.03 24.74
C PHE A 59 5.53 -4.56 24.76
N THR A 60 4.85 -4.10 23.70
CA THR A 60 4.40 -2.71 23.60
C THR A 60 3.04 -2.55 24.29
N SER A 61 2.93 -1.60 25.23
CA SER A 61 1.68 -1.35 25.95
C SER A 61 0.57 -0.91 25.00
N VAL A 62 -0.66 -1.32 25.30
CA VAL A 62 -1.87 -0.87 24.60
C VAL A 62 -2.45 0.30 25.39
N SER A 63 -2.72 1.42 24.70
CA SER A 63 -3.48 2.52 25.27
C SER A 63 -4.95 2.18 25.11
N ASP A 64 -5.69 2.09 26.22
CA ASP A 64 -7.14 1.93 26.18
C ASP A 64 -7.77 3.27 25.79
N GLU A 65 -8.62 3.30 24.76
CA GLU A 65 -9.24 4.53 24.24
C GLU A 65 -10.12 5.23 25.30
N GLN A 66 -10.52 4.53 26.36
CA GLN A 66 -11.35 5.06 27.44
C GLN A 66 -10.60 5.34 28.76
N LYS A 67 -9.34 4.89 28.92
CA LYS A 67 -8.62 5.01 30.19
C LYS A 67 -7.29 5.73 30.02
N VAL A 68 -7.07 6.73 30.87
CA VAL A 68 -5.89 7.61 30.88
C VAL A 68 -4.59 6.86 31.23
N TYR A 69 -4.67 5.62 31.73
CA TYR A 69 -3.53 4.82 32.16
C TYR A 69 -3.11 3.74 31.15
N GLU A 70 -1.80 3.61 30.93
CA GLU A 70 -1.21 2.52 30.15
C GLU A 70 -1.35 1.19 30.91
N ILE A 71 -2.02 0.20 30.32
CA ILE A 71 -2.06 -1.17 30.87
C ILE A 71 -0.70 -1.83 30.60
N THR A 72 0.01 -2.21 31.66
CA THR A 72 1.36 -2.80 31.59
C THR A 72 1.39 -4.32 31.82
N ASP A 73 0.23 -4.95 32.04
CA ASP A 73 0.16 -6.40 32.20
C ASP A 73 0.50 -7.11 30.88
N LYS A 74 1.67 -7.77 30.87
CA LYS A 74 2.21 -8.49 29.72
C LYS A 74 1.27 -9.61 29.24
N LYS A 75 0.55 -10.29 30.13
CA LYS A 75 -0.37 -11.38 29.75
C LYS A 75 -1.59 -10.83 29.03
N TYR A 76 -2.11 -9.70 29.50
CA TYR A 76 -3.23 -9.00 28.86
C TYR A 76 -2.84 -8.46 27.47
N ILE A 77 -1.68 -7.82 27.36
CA ILE A 77 -1.15 -7.30 26.09
C ILE A 77 -1.00 -8.43 25.06
N ALA A 78 -0.35 -9.54 25.44
CA ALA A 78 -0.14 -10.66 24.55
C ALA A 78 -1.46 -11.28 24.05
N ARG A 79 -2.45 -11.49 24.94
CA ARG A 79 -3.75 -12.04 24.56
C ARG A 79 -4.53 -11.12 23.61
N THR A 80 -4.48 -9.82 23.87
CA THR A 80 -5.15 -8.81 23.03
C THR A 80 -4.50 -8.75 21.65
N TYR A 81 -3.17 -8.79 21.58
CA TYR A 81 -2.44 -8.80 20.32
C TYR A 81 -2.69 -10.08 19.51
N LEU A 82 -2.65 -11.26 20.15
CA LEU A 82 -2.92 -12.56 19.51
C LEU A 82 -4.33 -12.68 18.92
N LYS A 83 -5.33 -12.07 19.56
CA LYS A 83 -6.72 -12.06 19.07
C LYS A 83 -6.97 -11.05 17.94
N GLY A 84 -6.07 -10.10 17.73
CA GLY A 84 -6.24 -9.02 16.76
C GLY A 84 -5.17 -9.05 15.66
N TRP A 85 -4.26 -8.08 15.74
CA TRP A 85 -3.30 -7.77 14.67
C TRP A 85 -2.20 -8.80 14.44
N PHE A 86 -1.98 -9.73 15.38
CA PHE A 86 -0.94 -10.75 15.24
C PHE A 86 -1.05 -11.55 13.93
N TRP A 87 -2.26 -11.98 13.54
CA TRP A 87 -2.44 -12.79 12.34
C TRP A 87 -2.14 -12.02 11.06
N VAL A 88 -2.52 -10.73 11.01
CA VAL A 88 -2.19 -9.83 9.90
C VAL A 88 -0.68 -9.68 9.79
N ASP A 89 -0.01 -9.41 10.91
CA ASP A 89 1.44 -9.22 10.96
C ASP A 89 2.18 -10.52 10.59
N PHE A 90 1.73 -11.67 11.11
CA PHE A 90 2.34 -12.98 10.88
C PHE A 90 2.24 -13.44 9.42
N ILE A 91 1.03 -13.43 8.85
CA ILE A 91 0.80 -13.82 7.44
C ILE A 91 1.66 -12.95 6.52
N SER A 92 1.82 -11.68 6.87
CA SER A 92 2.55 -10.74 6.04
C SER A 92 4.04 -11.06 5.92
N ILE A 93 4.65 -11.79 6.86
CA ILE A 93 6.11 -12.09 6.88
C ILE A 93 6.42 -13.48 6.30
N LEU A 94 5.40 -14.32 6.02
CA LEU A 94 5.63 -15.67 5.52
C LEU A 94 6.47 -15.63 4.22
N PRO A 95 7.61 -16.36 4.17
CA PRO A 95 8.47 -16.40 3.00
C PRO A 95 7.86 -17.34 1.94
N LEU A 96 6.72 -16.95 1.38
CA LEU A 96 6.00 -17.70 0.37
C LEU A 96 6.83 -17.87 -0.93
N ASP A 97 7.83 -17.00 -1.15
CA ASP A 97 8.77 -17.11 -2.26
C ASP A 97 9.50 -18.48 -2.24
N LEU A 98 9.93 -18.96 -1.06
CA LEU A 98 10.67 -20.23 -0.92
C LEU A 98 9.80 -21.45 -1.21
N ILE A 99 8.53 -21.40 -0.80
CA ILE A 99 7.57 -22.50 -1.00
C ILE A 99 7.24 -22.64 -2.49
N MET A 100 7.11 -21.52 -3.20
CA MET A 100 6.73 -21.50 -4.62
C MET A 100 7.92 -21.83 -5.54
N LEU A 101 9.15 -21.48 -5.15
CA LEU A 101 10.38 -21.85 -5.88
C LEU A 101 10.56 -23.37 -6.00
N GLN A 102 10.06 -24.14 -5.03
CA GLN A 102 10.15 -25.60 -5.05
C GLN A 102 9.17 -26.25 -6.05
N GLN A 103 8.17 -25.50 -6.51
CA GLN A 103 7.11 -25.97 -7.41
C GLN A 103 7.37 -25.61 -8.89
N GLU A 104 8.35 -24.75 -9.18
CA GLU A 104 8.65 -24.24 -10.53
C GLU A 104 9.41 -25.26 -11.43
N ASN A 105 9.76 -26.44 -10.90
CA ASN A 105 10.52 -27.47 -11.62
C ASN A 105 9.68 -28.37 -12.56
N GLN A 106 8.38 -28.12 -12.79
CA GLN A 106 7.56 -28.91 -13.74
C GLN A 106 6.95 -28.07 -14.88
N ALA A 107 7.64 -28.09 -16.03
CA ALA A 107 7.18 -27.95 -17.42
C ALA A 107 6.16 -26.86 -17.85
N THR A 108 6.69 -25.85 -18.56
CA THR A 108 6.34 -25.30 -19.91
C THR A 108 4.89 -24.96 -20.33
N ILE A 109 3.83 -25.29 -19.59
CA ILE A 109 2.46 -24.74 -19.81
C ILE A 109 2.12 -23.66 -18.77
N LEU A 110 2.97 -23.51 -17.75
CA LEU A 110 2.73 -22.70 -16.56
C LEU A 110 3.17 -21.23 -16.65
N ALA A 111 3.56 -20.66 -17.78
CA ALA A 111 4.07 -19.27 -17.79
C ALA A 111 3.05 -18.22 -17.30
N ARG A 112 1.75 -18.38 -17.65
CA ARG A 112 0.65 -17.57 -17.06
C ARG A 112 0.47 -17.88 -15.58
N PHE A 113 0.42 -19.15 -15.20
CA PHE A 113 0.27 -19.60 -13.81
C PHE A 113 1.46 -19.21 -12.92
N ALA A 114 2.67 -19.07 -13.48
CA ALA A 114 3.86 -18.64 -12.78
C ALA A 114 3.82 -17.14 -12.51
N ARG A 115 3.32 -16.33 -13.47
CA ARG A 115 3.10 -14.88 -13.23
C ARG A 115 1.92 -14.62 -12.29
N ILE A 116 0.82 -15.35 -12.45
CA ILE A 116 -0.31 -15.33 -11.50
C ILE A 116 0.16 -15.82 -10.13
N GLY A 117 1.04 -16.83 -10.09
CA GLY A 117 1.71 -17.30 -8.89
C GLY A 117 2.40 -16.14 -8.17
N LYS A 118 3.14 -15.29 -8.87
CA LYS A 118 3.79 -14.10 -8.30
C LYS A 118 2.81 -13.08 -7.69
N LEU A 119 1.49 -13.18 -7.87
CA LEU A 119 0.50 -12.39 -7.12
C LEU A 119 0.55 -12.67 -5.61
N TYR A 120 1.10 -13.80 -5.14
CA TYR A 120 1.33 -13.98 -3.70
C TYR A 120 2.21 -12.86 -3.14
N LYS A 121 3.06 -12.20 -3.95
CA LYS A 121 3.84 -11.04 -3.52
C LYS A 121 2.96 -9.87 -3.10
N LEU A 122 1.72 -9.77 -3.60
CA LEU A 122 0.74 -8.78 -3.13
C LEU A 122 0.26 -9.02 -1.70
N ILE A 123 0.46 -10.22 -1.12
CA ILE A 123 0.23 -10.45 0.31
C ILE A 123 1.12 -9.52 1.15
N ARG A 124 2.29 -9.11 0.62
CA ARG A 124 3.13 -8.09 1.27
C ARG A 124 2.44 -6.73 1.37
N MET A 125 1.47 -6.42 0.51
CA MET A 125 0.69 -5.18 0.59
C MET A 125 -0.26 -5.16 1.78
N ILE A 126 -0.62 -6.32 2.35
CA ILE A 126 -1.36 -6.40 3.62
C ILE A 126 -0.58 -5.70 4.75
N ARG A 127 0.76 -5.61 4.65
CA ARG A 127 1.59 -4.86 5.59
C ARG A 127 1.23 -3.38 5.65
N LEU A 128 0.66 -2.80 4.59
CA LEU A 128 0.16 -1.42 4.61
C LEU A 128 -0.99 -1.22 5.62
N ALA A 129 -1.72 -2.27 5.99
CA ALA A 129 -2.70 -2.19 7.07
C ALA A 129 -2.04 -1.79 8.40
N LYS A 130 -0.74 -2.07 8.60
CA LYS A 130 0.02 -1.57 9.75
C LYS A 130 0.10 -0.05 9.78
N VAL A 131 0.09 0.63 8.64
CA VAL A 131 0.05 2.11 8.60
C VAL A 131 -1.20 2.60 9.31
N LEU A 132 -2.36 1.93 9.13
CA LEU A 132 -3.58 2.27 9.87
C LEU A 132 -3.44 2.06 11.38
N LYS A 133 -2.72 1.02 11.81
CA LYS A 133 -2.42 0.76 13.24
C LYS A 133 -1.51 1.85 13.82
N LEU A 134 -0.48 2.27 13.09
CA LEU A 134 0.42 3.35 13.48
C LEU A 134 -0.29 4.71 13.50
N LEU A 135 -1.20 4.95 12.55
CA LEU A 135 -2.00 6.17 12.49
C LEU A 135 -3.12 6.22 13.54
N LYS A 136 -3.73 5.08 13.89
CA LYS A 136 -4.66 4.97 15.02
C LYS A 136 -3.99 5.22 16.36
N SER A 137 -2.67 5.15 16.45
CA SER A 137 -1.92 5.60 17.61
C SER A 137 -2.03 7.12 17.71
N LYS A 138 -3.17 7.60 18.25
CA LYS A 138 -3.53 9.02 18.38
C LYS A 138 -2.40 9.86 18.96
N ARG A 139 -1.55 9.26 19.80
CA ARG A 139 -0.42 9.92 20.46
C ARG A 139 0.78 10.16 19.53
N GLN A 140 1.12 9.25 18.62
CA GLN A 140 2.25 9.45 17.70
C GLN A 140 1.89 10.45 16.59
N VAL A 141 0.68 10.32 16.04
CA VAL A 141 0.16 11.28 15.08
C VAL A 141 0.00 12.66 15.74
N SER A 142 -0.61 12.74 16.94
CA SER A 142 -0.71 14.01 17.67
C SER A 142 0.64 14.66 17.95
N GLN A 143 1.68 13.92 18.33
CA GLN A 143 3.01 14.50 18.56
C GLN A 143 3.68 15.01 17.28
N PHE A 144 3.51 14.30 16.15
CA PHE A 144 4.01 14.73 14.84
C PHE A 144 3.23 15.97 14.34
N THR A 145 1.90 15.90 14.41
CA THR A 145 0.95 16.98 14.10
C THR A 145 1.21 18.22 14.96
N GLN A 146 1.50 18.06 16.26
CA GLN A 146 1.79 19.16 17.20
C GLN A 146 3.14 19.83 16.90
N LYS A 147 4.18 19.06 16.53
CA LYS A 147 5.46 19.62 16.06
C LYS A 147 5.32 20.39 14.75
N MET A 148 4.46 19.92 13.85
CA MET A 148 4.23 20.54 12.54
C MET A 148 3.15 21.64 12.57
N ARG A 149 2.56 21.97 13.73
CA ARG A 149 1.42 22.91 13.88
C ARG A 149 0.27 22.63 12.89
N ILE A 150 -0.02 21.35 12.67
CA ILE A 150 -1.05 20.89 11.75
C ILE A 150 -2.40 20.91 12.51
N ASN A 151 -3.40 21.66 12.03
CA ASN A 151 -4.77 21.58 12.56
C ASN A 151 -5.39 20.22 12.22
N GLN A 152 -6.42 19.80 12.96
CA GLN A 152 -7.12 18.52 12.73
C GLN A 152 -7.60 18.33 11.28
N GLY A 153 -7.98 19.42 10.59
CA GLY A 153 -8.33 19.38 9.17
C GLY A 153 -7.14 19.09 8.24
N LYS A 154 -5.97 19.67 8.52
CA LYS A 154 -4.73 19.45 7.75
C LYS A 154 -4.19 18.03 7.93
N GLU A 155 -4.38 17.42 9.10
CA GLU A 155 -4.01 16.02 9.37
C GLU A 155 -4.82 15.05 8.48
N ARG A 156 -6.13 15.26 8.40
CA ARG A 156 -7.02 14.47 7.52
C ARG A 156 -6.64 14.63 6.05
N LEU A 157 -6.36 15.86 5.62
CA LEU A 157 -5.94 16.15 4.25
C LEU A 157 -4.61 15.44 3.90
N LEU A 158 -3.62 15.50 4.79
CA LEU A 158 -2.35 14.81 4.62
C LEU A 158 -2.54 13.30 4.49
N PHE A 159 -3.39 12.71 5.33
CA PHE A 159 -3.72 11.28 5.26
C PHE A 159 -4.34 10.90 3.91
N PHE A 160 -5.29 11.69 3.40
CA PHE A 160 -5.87 11.46 2.08
C PHE A 160 -4.86 11.62 0.94
N ALA A 161 -3.98 12.62 1.02
CA ALA A 161 -2.94 12.81 0.01
C ALA A 161 -2.01 11.59 -0.07
N VAL A 162 -1.54 11.08 1.07
CA VAL A 162 -0.72 9.86 1.13
C VAL A 162 -1.49 8.65 0.59
N PHE A 163 -2.75 8.49 0.98
CA PHE A 163 -3.61 7.42 0.46
C PHE A 163 -3.73 7.46 -1.06
N PHE A 164 -3.96 8.64 -1.66
CA PHE A 164 -4.10 8.78 -3.11
C PHE A 164 -2.81 8.52 -3.87
N ILE A 165 -1.66 8.94 -3.34
CA ILE A 165 -0.36 8.63 -3.94
C ILE A 165 -0.19 7.11 -4.06
N PHE A 166 -0.47 6.36 -2.99
CA PHE A 166 -0.40 4.90 -3.02
C PHE A 166 -1.48 4.26 -3.90
N PHE A 167 -2.71 4.78 -3.84
CA PHE A 167 -3.81 4.30 -4.68
C PHE A 167 -3.45 4.42 -6.17
N PHE A 168 -2.99 5.57 -6.63
CA PHE A 168 -2.58 5.77 -8.02
C PHE A 168 -1.37 4.91 -8.39
N HIS A 169 -0.35 4.85 -7.53
CA HIS A 169 0.83 4.03 -7.78
C HIS A 169 0.48 2.54 -7.95
N ILE A 170 -0.27 1.97 -7.00
CA ILE A 170 -0.66 0.56 -7.03
C ILE A 170 -1.56 0.27 -8.23
N SER A 171 -2.51 1.17 -8.52
CA SER A 171 -3.42 1.01 -9.67
C SER A 171 -2.67 1.10 -11.01
N THR A 172 -1.63 1.93 -11.09
CA THR A 172 -0.76 2.02 -12.27
C THR A 172 0.01 0.72 -12.45
N CYS A 173 0.63 0.21 -11.38
CA CYS A 173 1.38 -1.04 -11.42
C CYS A 173 0.48 -2.23 -11.79
N MET A 174 -0.75 -2.28 -11.26
CA MET A 174 -1.72 -3.33 -11.59
C MET A 174 -2.18 -3.25 -13.04
N PHE A 175 -2.38 -2.05 -13.59
CA PHE A 175 -2.75 -1.87 -14.98
C PHE A 175 -1.68 -2.40 -15.94
N ILE A 176 -0.42 -2.04 -15.69
CA ILE A 176 0.74 -2.56 -16.43
C ILE A 176 0.80 -4.09 -16.28
N PHE A 177 0.71 -4.59 -15.04
CA PHE A 177 0.78 -6.02 -14.77
C PHE A 177 -0.27 -6.80 -15.56
N ILE A 178 -1.52 -6.33 -15.59
CA ILE A 178 -2.62 -6.93 -16.36
C ILE A 178 -2.30 -6.93 -17.86
N GLY A 179 -1.81 -5.81 -18.39
CA GLY A 179 -1.37 -5.72 -19.79
C GLY A 179 -0.26 -6.74 -20.12
N THR A 180 0.65 -7.03 -19.17
CA THR A 180 1.67 -8.07 -19.39
C THR A 180 1.15 -9.51 -19.27
N LEU A 181 0.04 -9.75 -18.56
CA LEU A 181 -0.58 -11.08 -18.40
C LEU A 181 -1.33 -11.51 -19.65
N ASP A 182 -1.83 -10.54 -20.41
CA ASP A 182 -2.58 -10.78 -21.62
C ASP A 182 -1.62 -11.01 -22.79
N TYR A 183 -1.56 -12.26 -23.28
CA TYR A 183 -0.84 -12.58 -24.52
C TYR A 183 -1.73 -12.36 -25.75
N ASP A 184 -2.96 -11.87 -25.54
CA ASP A 184 -3.80 -11.43 -26.63
C ASP A 184 -3.22 -10.14 -27.22
N THR A 185 -2.89 -10.19 -28.51
CA THR A 185 -2.39 -9.03 -29.28
C THR A 185 -3.39 -7.88 -29.32
N SER A 186 -4.64 -8.10 -28.89
CA SER A 186 -5.63 -7.05 -28.75
C SER A 186 -5.43 -6.16 -27.51
N SER A 187 -4.64 -6.57 -26.52
CA SER A 187 -4.35 -5.75 -25.33
C SER A 187 -3.62 -4.46 -25.70
N TRP A 188 -3.91 -3.39 -24.95
CA TRP A 188 -3.32 -2.06 -25.15
C TRP A 188 -1.78 -2.09 -25.13
N MET A 189 -1.18 -3.04 -24.40
CA MET A 189 0.27 -3.18 -24.27
C MET A 189 0.94 -3.64 -25.58
N TRP A 190 0.20 -4.28 -26.49
CA TRP A 190 0.72 -4.80 -27.75
C TRP A 190 0.67 -3.80 -28.90
N ASP A 191 0.11 -2.61 -28.69
CA ASP A 191 0.25 -1.52 -29.65
C ASP A 191 1.75 -1.18 -29.80
N PRO A 192 2.29 -1.14 -31.04
CA PRO A 192 3.69 -0.82 -31.28
C PRO A 192 4.16 0.48 -30.62
N TYR A 193 3.27 1.46 -30.47
CA TYR A 193 3.59 2.73 -29.80
C TYR A 193 3.93 2.53 -28.31
N TYR A 194 3.12 1.76 -27.58
CA TYR A 194 3.31 1.52 -26.14
C TYR A 194 4.37 0.45 -25.87
N TYR A 195 4.43 -0.60 -26.69
CA TYR A 195 5.38 -1.71 -26.54
C TYR A 195 6.85 -1.27 -26.63
N MET A 196 7.12 -0.24 -27.44
CA MET A 196 8.48 0.28 -27.67
C MET A 196 8.91 1.34 -26.65
N MET A 197 8.05 1.72 -25.70
CA MET A 197 8.39 2.67 -24.65
C MET A 197 9.37 2.07 -23.65
N ASP A 198 10.22 2.92 -23.07
CA ASP A 198 11.01 2.52 -21.92
C ASP A 198 10.12 2.35 -20.66
N THR A 199 10.70 1.80 -19.60
CA THR A 199 9.98 1.52 -18.34
C THR A 199 9.38 2.79 -17.73
N ASP A 200 10.09 3.92 -17.82
CA ASP A 200 9.69 5.17 -17.19
C ASP A 200 8.56 5.85 -17.96
N GLN A 201 8.65 5.90 -19.30
CA GLN A 201 7.60 6.37 -20.18
C GLN A 201 6.34 5.51 -20.03
N LEU A 202 6.48 4.19 -20.03
CA LEU A 202 5.33 3.28 -19.87
C LEU A 202 4.64 3.48 -18.52
N TYR A 203 5.41 3.71 -17.45
CA TYR A 203 4.87 4.04 -16.13
C TYR A 203 4.11 5.37 -16.14
N ILE A 204 4.69 6.42 -16.72
CA ILE A 204 4.06 7.75 -16.79
C ILE A 204 2.77 7.70 -17.61
N MET A 205 2.77 7.03 -18.77
CA MET A 205 1.58 6.87 -19.61
C MET A 205 0.48 6.09 -18.90
N SER A 206 0.85 5.00 -18.21
CA SER A 206 -0.10 4.21 -17.41
C SER A 206 -0.67 5.01 -16.23
N LEU A 207 0.16 5.80 -15.56
CA LEU A 207 -0.25 6.68 -14.47
C LEU A 207 -1.21 7.76 -14.97
N TYR A 208 -0.89 8.37 -16.11
CA TYR A 208 -1.77 9.32 -16.79
C TYR A 208 -3.14 8.72 -17.08
N PHE A 209 -3.20 7.50 -17.61
CA PHE A 209 -4.46 6.80 -17.85
C PHE A 209 -5.25 6.51 -16.56
N ILE A 210 -4.58 6.06 -15.50
CA ILE A 210 -5.23 5.81 -14.21
C ILE A 210 -5.78 7.10 -13.61
N VAL A 211 -5.01 8.19 -13.62
CA VAL A 211 -5.44 9.48 -13.10
C VAL A 211 -6.63 10.01 -13.90
N THR A 212 -6.56 10.01 -15.23
CA THR A 212 -7.65 10.52 -16.09
C THR A 212 -8.93 9.68 -16.00
N THR A 213 -8.80 8.35 -15.83
CA THR A 213 -9.92 7.43 -15.63
C THR A 213 -10.60 7.65 -14.28
N THR A 214 -9.82 7.71 -13.21
CA THR A 214 -10.34 7.87 -11.84
C THR A 214 -10.84 9.29 -11.56
N SER A 215 -10.29 10.29 -12.25
CA SER A 215 -10.78 11.68 -12.20
C SER A 215 -11.97 11.93 -13.12
N THR A 216 -12.48 10.91 -13.82
CA THR A 216 -13.62 11.00 -14.76
C THR A 216 -13.40 11.94 -15.96
N VAL A 217 -12.14 12.25 -16.31
CA VAL A 217 -11.81 13.12 -17.45
C VAL A 217 -11.85 12.33 -18.76
N GLY A 218 -11.16 11.18 -18.82
CA GLY A 218 -11.24 10.23 -19.93
C GLY A 218 -11.01 10.79 -21.34
N TYR A 219 -9.78 11.21 -21.66
CA TYR A 219 -9.44 11.75 -22.98
C TYR A 219 -9.61 10.75 -24.14
N GLY A 220 -9.51 9.45 -23.85
CA GLY A 220 -9.80 8.37 -24.81
C GLY A 220 -8.63 7.99 -25.73
N ASP A 221 -7.43 8.47 -25.43
CA ASP A 221 -6.18 8.17 -26.15
C ASP A 221 -5.58 6.80 -25.75
N LEU A 222 -5.78 6.38 -24.51
CA LEU A 222 -5.54 5.01 -24.04
C LEU A 222 -6.86 4.39 -23.57
N SER A 223 -7.11 3.12 -23.91
CA SER A 223 -8.34 2.42 -23.51
C SER A 223 -8.11 0.93 -23.28
N ALA A 224 -9.00 0.32 -22.48
CA ALA A 224 -8.99 -1.11 -22.20
C ALA A 224 -9.62 -1.89 -23.36
N SER A 225 -8.84 -2.77 -23.98
CA SER A 225 -9.26 -3.55 -25.12
C SER A 225 -9.85 -4.89 -24.70
N THR A 226 -9.17 -5.61 -23.79
CA THR A 226 -9.56 -6.97 -23.42
C THR A 226 -10.59 -6.99 -22.31
N THR A 227 -11.31 -8.12 -22.15
CA THR A 227 -12.34 -8.26 -21.11
C THR A 227 -11.74 -8.08 -19.70
N LEU A 228 -10.54 -8.60 -19.46
CA LEU A 228 -9.86 -8.49 -18.16
C LEU A 228 -9.51 -7.03 -17.84
N GLU A 229 -8.98 -6.31 -18.82
CA GLU A 229 -8.67 -4.88 -18.70
C GLU A 229 -9.93 -4.05 -18.43
N ARG A 230 -11.03 -4.34 -19.14
CA ARG A 230 -12.31 -3.65 -18.95
C ARG A 230 -12.88 -3.90 -17.55
N LEU A 231 -12.82 -5.15 -17.07
CA LEU A 231 -13.23 -5.48 -15.70
C LEU A 231 -12.40 -4.72 -14.66
N TYR A 232 -11.09 -4.64 -14.86
CA TYR A 232 -10.20 -3.85 -14.02
C TYR A 232 -10.56 -2.36 -14.03
N CYS A 233 -10.79 -1.78 -15.22
CA CYS A 233 -11.21 -0.40 -15.36
C CYS A 233 -12.55 -0.13 -14.65
N ILE A 234 -13.53 -1.04 -14.72
CA ILE A 234 -14.79 -0.90 -13.98
C ILE A 234 -14.53 -0.78 -12.47
N VAL A 235 -13.70 -1.67 -11.92
CA VAL A 235 -13.35 -1.65 -10.49
C VAL A 235 -12.65 -0.34 -10.12
N ILE A 236 -11.69 0.11 -10.93
CA ILE A 236 -10.94 1.33 -10.61
C ILE A 236 -11.76 2.60 -10.77
N MET A 237 -12.69 2.66 -11.73
CA MET A 237 -13.62 3.78 -11.89
C MET A 237 -14.53 3.91 -10.67
N ILE A 238 -15.12 2.79 -10.19
CA ILE A 238 -15.97 2.79 -8.98
C ILE A 238 -15.17 3.23 -7.75
N ALA A 239 -13.96 2.70 -7.57
CA ALA A 239 -13.08 3.06 -6.46
C ALA A 239 -12.65 4.54 -6.53
N GLY A 240 -12.29 5.02 -7.72
CA GLY A 240 -11.87 6.40 -7.98
C GLY A 240 -12.97 7.41 -7.68
N VAL A 241 -14.18 7.19 -8.20
CA VAL A 241 -15.34 8.08 -7.96
C VAL A 241 -15.69 8.13 -6.46
N THR A 242 -15.66 6.98 -5.78
CA THR A 242 -15.93 6.91 -4.34
C THR A 242 -14.88 7.68 -3.54
N ALA A 243 -13.59 7.48 -3.84
CA ALA A 243 -12.50 8.17 -3.17
C ALA A 243 -12.54 9.69 -3.43
N PHE A 244 -12.83 10.11 -4.66
CA PHE A 244 -12.96 11.52 -5.02
C PHE A 244 -14.11 12.19 -4.27
N THR A 245 -15.28 11.55 -4.22
CA THR A 245 -16.45 12.06 -3.49
C THR A 245 -16.17 12.22 -2.00
N PHE A 246 -15.45 11.26 -1.40
CA PHE A 246 -15.07 11.34 0.02
C PHE A 246 -14.13 12.51 0.30
N ILE A 247 -13.15 12.76 -0.58
CA ILE A 247 -12.25 13.91 -0.45
C ILE A 247 -13.00 15.23 -0.60
N SER A 248 -13.85 15.36 -1.62
CA SER A 248 -14.63 16.58 -1.82
C SER A 248 -15.46 16.89 -0.57
N GLY A 249 -16.12 15.88 0.02
CA GLY A 249 -16.85 16.04 1.28
C GLY A 249 -15.95 16.44 2.46
N ALA A 250 -14.77 15.82 2.58
CA ALA A 250 -13.81 16.17 3.63
C ALA A 250 -13.28 17.60 3.49
N LEU A 251 -12.97 18.05 2.26
CA LEU A 251 -12.52 19.40 1.96
C LEU A 251 -13.60 20.44 2.29
N SER A 252 -14.85 20.21 1.87
CA SER A 252 -15.97 21.09 2.21
C SER A 252 -16.17 21.20 3.72
N SER A 253 -16.06 20.10 4.46
CA SER A 253 -16.13 20.11 5.92
C SER A 253 -14.98 20.92 6.56
N ILE A 254 -13.76 20.80 6.04
CA ILE A 254 -12.60 21.56 6.53
C ILE A 254 -12.78 23.06 6.28
N LEU A 255 -13.24 23.45 5.08
CA LEU A 255 -13.49 24.85 4.73
C LEU A 255 -14.59 25.46 5.60
N SER A 256 -15.71 24.75 5.78
CA SER A 256 -16.80 25.21 6.65
C SER A 256 -16.36 25.41 8.12
N ASN A 257 -15.52 24.52 8.64
CA ASN A 257 -14.92 24.68 9.98
C ASN A 257 -13.93 25.84 10.05
N TYR A 258 -13.23 26.15 8.95
CA TYR A 258 -12.31 27.28 8.88
C TYR A 258 -13.07 28.61 8.89
N ASP A 259 -14.12 28.73 8.07
CA ASP A 259 -14.95 29.94 7.99
C ASP A 259 -15.66 30.23 9.31
N THR A 260 -16.19 29.21 9.99
CA THR A 260 -16.80 29.37 11.33
C THR A 260 -15.80 29.81 12.40
N SER A 261 -14.54 29.39 12.32
CA SER A 261 -13.50 29.83 13.26
C SER A 261 -13.02 31.26 13.02
N GLN A 262 -13.17 31.79 11.81
CA GLN A 262 -12.84 33.19 11.45
C GLN A 262 -13.98 34.16 11.80
N ALA A 263 -15.21 33.66 11.90
CA ALA A 263 -16.40 34.45 12.22
C ALA A 263 -16.61 34.70 13.73
N GLN A 264 -15.82 34.04 14.60
CA GLN A 264 -15.82 34.21 16.06
C GLN A 264 -14.63 35.07 16.50
#